data_AF-A0A4Q6X7J3-F1
#
_entry.id   AF-A0A4Q6X7J3-F1
#
_cell.length_a   1.000
_cell.length_b   1.000
_cell.length_c   1.000
_cell.angle_alpha   90.00
_cell.angle_beta   90.00
_cell.angle_gamma   90.00
#
_symmetry.space_group_name_H-M   'P 1'
#
loop_
_entity.id
_entity.type
_entity.pdbx_description
1 polymer ?
#
loop_
_entity_poly.entity_id
_entity_poly.type
_entity_poly.pdbx_seq_one_letter_code
_entity_poly.pdbx_strand_id
1 'polypeptide(L)'
;MNKTKVAFITTLLGSVFVLTACQSTPPQKPSIEADRHAHHKRELTPEQRAEWQAKREQRQEHREQMRLKHQAERAKITQACQGKRIGERVNVQLNNRVIEGTCEVRFTPDKSQLKRQQNATT
;
A
#
# COMPACT_ATOMS: atom_id res chain seq x y z
N MET A 1 28.06 25.03 -37.24
CA MET A 1 28.28 26.06 -36.19
C MET A 1 28.41 25.36 -34.85
N ASN A 2 29.31 25.84 -33.99
CA ASN A 2 30.15 25.08 -33.05
C ASN A 2 29.46 24.20 -31.98
N LYS A 3 30.03 23.00 -31.80
CA LYS A 3 29.84 22.09 -30.64
C LYS A 3 30.81 22.51 -29.53
N THR A 4 30.31 23.14 -28.48
CA THR A 4 31.07 23.35 -27.23
C THR A 4 30.69 22.28 -26.23
N LYS A 5 31.54 21.24 -26.12
CA LYS A 5 31.51 20.28 -25.01
C LYS A 5 32.36 20.85 -23.88
N VAL A 6 31.72 21.25 -22.79
CA VAL A 6 32.40 21.67 -21.57
C VAL A 6 32.58 20.43 -20.69
N ALA A 7 33.82 19.98 -20.54
CA ALA A 7 34.21 18.91 -19.65
C ALA A 7 34.62 19.52 -18.29
N PHE A 8 33.86 19.23 -17.23
CA PHE A 8 34.23 19.62 -15.87
C PHE A 8 35.21 18.58 -15.30
N ILE A 9 36.40 19.06 -14.96
CA ILE A 9 37.50 18.27 -14.39
C ILE A 9 37.17 17.96 -12.93
N THR A 10 37.22 16.66 -12.61
CA THR A 10 37.03 16.07 -11.28
C THR A 10 38.26 16.29 -10.40
N THR A 11 38.11 17.02 -9.30
CA THR A 11 39.10 17.06 -8.21
C THR A 11 38.62 16.19 -7.05
N LEU A 12 39.24 15.02 -6.89
CA LEU A 12 39.06 14.12 -5.75
C LEU A 12 39.81 14.67 -4.54
N LEU A 13 39.10 15.21 -3.54
CA LEU A 13 39.65 15.43 -2.21
C LEU A 13 39.34 14.18 -1.37
N GLY A 14 40.36 13.38 -1.13
CA GLY A 14 40.29 12.19 -0.28
C GLY A 14 40.22 12.58 1.19
N SER A 15 39.10 12.27 1.84
CA SER A 15 38.98 12.24 3.29
C SER A 15 38.82 10.79 3.74
N VAL A 16 39.88 10.21 4.28
CA VAL A 16 39.85 8.93 4.99
C VAL A 16 39.13 9.15 6.32
N PHE A 17 37.86 8.75 6.41
CA PHE A 17 37.18 8.63 7.70
C PHE A 17 37.59 7.29 8.32
N VAL A 18 38.38 7.36 9.39
CA VAL A 18 38.70 6.21 10.23
C VAL A 18 37.40 5.78 10.93
N LEU A 19 36.97 4.54 10.69
CA LEU A 19 35.87 3.91 11.41
C LEU A 19 36.34 3.57 12.83
N THR A 20 36.07 4.44 13.79
CA THR A 20 36.19 4.08 15.22
C THR A 20 35.07 3.11 15.58
N ALA A 21 35.45 1.98 16.16
CA ALA A 21 34.62 0.83 16.46
C ALA A 21 33.46 1.10 17.46
N CYS A 22 32.52 0.16 17.45
CA CYS A 22 31.24 0.09 18.16
C CYS A 22 31.34 0.30 19.68
N GLN A 23 30.58 1.25 20.22
CA GLN A 23 30.07 1.17 21.58
C GLN A 23 28.58 0.85 21.52
N SER A 24 28.25 -0.43 21.71
CA SER A 24 26.88 -0.93 21.79
C SER A 24 26.26 -0.50 23.13
N THR A 25 25.68 0.68 23.19
CA THR A 25 24.67 0.98 24.20
C THR A 25 23.33 0.52 23.64
N PRO A 26 22.62 -0.46 24.24
CA PRO A 26 21.26 -0.74 23.81
C PRO A 26 20.43 0.50 24.13
N PRO A 27 19.73 1.13 23.17
CA PRO A 27 18.68 2.06 23.52
C PRO A 27 17.63 1.26 24.29
N GLN A 28 17.42 1.59 25.57
CA GLN A 28 16.21 1.19 26.26
C GLN A 28 15.05 1.66 25.38
N LYS A 29 14.35 0.72 24.74
CA LYS A 29 13.08 1.04 24.10
C LYS A 29 12.21 1.58 25.23
N PRO A 30 11.78 2.86 25.21
CA PRO A 30 10.65 3.22 26.06
C PRO A 30 9.55 2.23 25.70
N SER A 31 9.04 1.51 26.69
CA SER A 31 7.79 0.80 26.54
C SER A 31 6.84 1.81 25.94
N ILE A 32 6.37 1.55 24.72
CA ILE A 32 5.21 2.24 24.20
C ILE A 32 4.07 1.68 25.04
N GLU A 33 3.96 2.21 26.26
CA GLU A 33 2.76 2.20 27.08
C GLU A 33 1.68 2.68 26.12
N ALA A 34 0.82 1.75 25.72
CA ALA A 34 -0.26 2.03 24.80
C ALA A 34 -1.16 3.05 25.49
N ASP A 35 -0.93 4.32 25.24
CA ASP A 35 -1.84 5.41 25.53
C ASP A 35 -3.10 5.15 24.70
N ARG A 36 -3.99 4.32 25.25
CA ARG A 36 -5.31 4.03 24.72
C ARG A 36 -6.09 5.31 24.88
N HIS A 37 -5.94 6.22 23.91
CA HIS A 37 -6.78 7.40 23.81
C HIS A 37 -8.25 6.95 23.82
N ALA A 38 -8.91 7.14 24.95
CA ALA A 38 -10.34 6.97 25.08
C ALA A 38 -10.98 7.91 24.05
N HIS A 39 -11.56 7.34 23.00
CA HIS A 39 -12.31 8.12 22.03
C HIS A 39 -13.56 8.68 22.74
N HIS A 40 -13.43 9.85 23.36
CA HIS A 40 -14.57 10.62 23.80
C HIS A 40 -15.44 10.88 22.57
N LYS A 41 -16.65 10.31 22.59
CA LYS A 41 -17.64 10.45 21.53
C LYS A 41 -18.09 11.91 21.50
N ARG A 42 -17.38 12.75 20.77
CA ARG A 42 -17.74 14.16 20.60
C ARG A 42 -19.13 14.22 19.98
N GLU A 43 -20.09 14.77 20.72
CA GLU A 43 -21.43 14.97 20.21
C GLU A 43 -21.39 16.06 19.13
N LEU A 44 -21.76 15.68 17.90
CA LEU A 44 -21.80 16.58 16.75
C LEU A 44 -23.03 17.49 16.85
N THR A 45 -22.92 18.74 16.42
CA THR A 45 -24.10 19.61 16.25
C THR A 45 -24.99 19.08 15.11
N PRO A 46 -26.28 19.43 15.03
CA PRO A 46 -27.14 19.02 13.92
C PRO A 46 -26.58 19.37 12.54
N GLU A 47 -26.00 20.56 12.38
CA GLU A 47 -25.32 21.00 11.15
C GLU A 47 -24.11 20.12 10.81
N GLN A 48 -23.25 19.84 11.79
CA GLN A 48 -22.09 18.97 11.59
C GLN A 48 -22.50 17.53 11.25
N ARG A 49 -23.61 17.04 11.80
CA ARG A 49 -24.15 15.72 11.43
C ARG A 49 -24.60 15.69 9.97
N ALA A 50 -25.30 16.73 9.50
CA ALA A 50 -25.74 16.84 8.11
C ALA A 50 -24.55 16.90 7.14
N GLU A 51 -23.53 17.73 7.43
CA GLU A 51 -22.30 17.77 6.63
C GLU A 51 -21.59 16.41 6.61
N TRP A 52 -21.52 15.74 7.76
CA TRP A 52 -20.88 14.44 7.85
C TRP A 52 -21.64 13.38 7.04
N GLN A 53 -22.97 13.37 7.10
CA GLN A 53 -23.82 12.48 6.29
C GLN A 53 -23.60 12.70 4.79
N ALA A 54 -23.65 13.94 4.31
CA ALA A 54 -23.38 14.24 2.91
C ALA A 54 -21.98 13.77 2.47
N LYS A 55 -20.95 14.01 3.30
CA LYS A 55 -19.59 13.49 3.04
C LYS A 55 -19.49 11.97 3.12
N ARG A 56 -20.38 11.29 3.85
CA ARG A 56 -20.41 9.82 3.89
C ARG A 56 -21.00 9.28 2.61
N GLU A 57 -22.09 9.84 2.13
CA GLU A 57 -22.75 9.44 0.88
C GLU A 57 -21.80 9.61 -0.30
N GLN A 58 -21.20 10.79 -0.47
CA GLN A 58 -20.21 11.04 -1.52
C GLN A 58 -19.05 10.03 -1.47
N ARG A 59 -18.57 9.69 -0.26
CA ARG A 59 -17.51 8.70 -0.09
C ARG A 59 -17.95 7.29 -0.42
N GLN A 60 -19.22 6.94 -0.20
CA GLN A 60 -19.75 5.61 -0.57
C GLN A 60 -19.83 5.47 -2.08
N GLU A 61 -20.39 6.46 -2.77
CA GLU A 61 -20.49 6.46 -4.23
C GLU A 61 -19.12 6.33 -4.88
N HIS A 62 -18.15 7.15 -4.44
CA HIS A 62 -16.79 7.06 -4.95
C HIS A 62 -16.15 5.68 -4.68
N ARG A 63 -16.36 5.11 -3.48
CA ARG A 63 -15.85 3.76 -3.15
C ARG A 63 -16.47 2.69 -4.04
N GLU A 64 -17.76 2.80 -4.34
CA GLU A 64 -18.44 1.85 -5.22
C GLU A 64 -17.90 1.93 -6.65
N GLN A 65 -17.75 3.13 -7.20
CA GLN A 65 -17.16 3.33 -8.52
C GLN A 65 -15.76 2.71 -8.61
N MET A 66 -14.91 2.97 -7.61
CA MET A 66 -13.56 2.40 -7.56
C MET A 66 -13.58 0.87 -7.38
N ARG A 67 -14.54 0.33 -6.63
CA ARG A 67 -14.72 -1.12 -6.47
C ARG A 67 -15.02 -1.79 -7.81
N LEU A 68 -15.97 -1.24 -8.57
CA LEU A 68 -16.35 -1.77 -9.88
C LEU A 68 -15.17 -1.72 -10.87
N LYS A 69 -14.44 -0.60 -10.90
CA LYS A 69 -13.23 -0.46 -11.71
C LYS A 69 -12.19 -1.54 -11.37
N HIS A 70 -11.83 -1.67 -10.10
CA HIS A 70 -10.85 -2.68 -9.68
C HIS A 70 -11.31 -4.11 -9.94
N GLN A 71 -12.61 -4.40 -9.85
CA GLN A 71 -13.14 -5.72 -10.16
C GLN A 71 -12.95 -6.06 -11.64
N ALA A 72 -13.27 -5.13 -12.53
CA ALA A 72 -13.07 -5.31 -13.97
C ALA A 72 -11.59 -5.48 -14.34
N GLU A 73 -10.70 -4.68 -13.73
CA GLU A 73 -9.26 -4.80 -13.94
C GLU A 73 -8.73 -6.16 -13.45
N ARG A 74 -9.15 -6.61 -12.26
CA ARG A 74 -8.77 -7.93 -11.73
C ARG A 74 -9.26 -9.08 -12.59
N ALA A 75 -10.47 -8.99 -13.13
CA ALA A 75 -11.00 -10.03 -14.01
C ALA A 75 -10.12 -10.23 -15.24
N LYS A 76 -9.65 -9.14 -15.87
CA LYS A 76 -8.71 -9.20 -17.01
C LYS A 76 -7.39 -9.87 -16.64
N ILE A 77 -6.84 -9.55 -15.47
CA ILE A 77 -5.59 -10.15 -14.98
C ILE A 77 -5.78 -11.65 -14.75
N THR A 78 -6.84 -12.04 -14.04
CA THR A 78 -7.14 -13.46 -13.77
C THR A 78 -7.35 -14.23 -15.06
N GLN A 79 -8.04 -13.65 -16.05
CA GLN A 79 -8.29 -14.28 -17.34
C GLN A 79 -6.99 -14.57 -18.10
N ALA A 80 -5.98 -13.70 -18.02
CA ALA A 80 -4.70 -13.91 -18.68
C ALA A 80 -3.96 -15.16 -18.18
N CYS A 81 -4.26 -15.63 -16.97
CA CYS A 81 -3.68 -16.85 -16.40
C CYS A 81 -4.51 -18.13 -16.66
N GLN A 82 -5.69 -18.04 -17.27
CA GLN A 82 -6.49 -19.22 -17.59
C GLN A 82 -5.78 -20.06 -18.66
N GLY A 83 -5.59 -21.35 -18.40
CA GLY A 83 -4.89 -22.27 -19.30
C GLY A 83 -3.36 -22.11 -19.32
N LYS A 84 -2.80 -21.20 -18.51
CA LYS A 84 -1.35 -21.02 -18.36
C LYS A 84 -0.78 -21.89 -17.25
N ARG A 85 0.50 -22.23 -17.35
CA ARG A 85 1.19 -22.99 -16.29
C ARG A 85 1.52 -22.07 -15.11
N ILE A 86 1.61 -22.66 -13.92
CA ILE A 86 2.15 -21.97 -12.75
C ILE A 86 3.59 -21.55 -13.05
N GLY A 87 3.93 -20.29 -12.79
CA GLY A 87 5.23 -19.70 -13.10
C GLY A 87 5.37 -19.15 -14.53
N GLU A 88 4.35 -19.30 -15.39
CA GLU A 88 4.39 -18.76 -16.75
C GLU A 88 4.26 -17.23 -16.75
N ARG A 89 5.08 -16.56 -17.57
CA ARG A 89 4.98 -15.10 -17.77
C ARG A 89 3.80 -14.75 -18.65
N VAL A 90 3.07 -13.72 -18.27
CA VAL A 90 1.92 -13.18 -19.02
C VAL A 90 2.00 -11.66 -19.09
N ASN A 91 1.48 -11.11 -20.17
CA ASN A 91 1.42 -9.67 -20.42
C ASN A 91 -0.04 -9.25 -20.53
N VAL A 92 -0.46 -8.28 -19.71
CA VAL A 92 -1.86 -7.81 -19.65
C VAL A 92 -1.92 -6.33 -19.98
N GLN A 93 -2.77 -5.93 -20.93
CA GLN A 93 -2.96 -4.53 -21.27
C GLN A 93 -4.03 -3.90 -20.36
N LEU A 94 -3.62 -2.91 -19.56
CA LEU A 94 -4.47 -2.16 -18.62
C LEU A 94 -4.13 -0.67 -18.71
N ASN A 95 -5.16 0.17 -18.85
CA ASN A 95 -5.01 1.63 -18.86
C ASN A 95 -3.92 2.11 -19.85
N ASN A 96 -3.95 1.56 -21.08
CA ASN A 96 -3.02 1.86 -22.18
C ASN A 96 -1.55 1.50 -21.89
N ARG A 97 -1.30 0.66 -20.89
CA ARG A 97 0.03 0.13 -20.56
C ARG A 97 -0.01 -1.40 -20.57
N VAL A 98 1.09 -2.01 -20.95
CA VAL A 98 1.28 -3.45 -20.82
C VAL A 98 1.95 -3.71 -19.48
N ILE A 99 1.36 -4.61 -18.69
CA ILE A 99 1.86 -5.04 -17.39
C ILE A 99 2.32 -6.48 -17.55
N GLU A 100 3.61 -6.72 -17.30
CA GLU A 100 4.18 -8.05 -17.27
C GLU A 100 4.01 -8.65 -15.87
N GLY A 101 3.70 -9.94 -15.81
CA GLY A 101 3.51 -10.65 -14.57
C GLY A 101 3.73 -12.15 -14.73
N THR A 102 3.52 -12.88 -13.64
CA THR A 102 3.66 -14.32 -13.59
C THR A 102 2.43 -14.94 -12.96
N CYS A 103 1.94 -16.04 -13.53
CA CYS A 103 0.79 -16.75 -12.99
C CYS A 103 1.20 -17.58 -11.78
N GLU A 104 0.49 -17.40 -10.67
CA GLU A 104 0.73 -18.14 -9.43
C GLU A 104 -0.59 -18.62 -8.82
N VAL A 105 -0.51 -19.66 -7.98
CA VAL A 105 -1.65 -20.17 -7.23
C VAL A 105 -1.65 -19.50 -5.85
N ARG A 106 -2.78 -18.88 -5.49
CA ARG A 106 -2.99 -18.32 -4.16
C ARG A 106 -4.17 -18.97 -3.48
N PHE A 107 -4.01 -19.30 -2.21
CA PHE A 107 -5.13 -19.69 -1.36
C PHE A 107 -5.99 -18.44 -1.06
N THR A 108 -7.27 -18.51 -1.43
CA THR A 108 -8.26 -17.52 -0.99
C THR A 108 -9.24 -18.24 -0.07
N PRO A 109 -9.24 -17.94 1.24
CA PRO A 109 -10.16 -18.57 2.15
C PRO A 109 -11.60 -18.20 1.79
N ASP A 110 -12.52 -19.15 1.97
CA ASP A 110 -13.94 -18.84 1.97
C ASP A 110 -14.24 -17.93 3.17
N LYS A 111 -14.71 -16.72 2.87
CA LYS A 111 -15.04 -15.71 3.88
C LYS A 111 -16.16 -16.17 4.81
N SER A 112 -17.04 -17.06 4.37
CA SER A 112 -18.11 -17.62 5.21
C SER A 112 -17.57 -18.44 6.39
N GLN A 113 -16.41 -19.07 6.19
CA GLN A 113 -15.73 -19.92 7.16
C GLN A 113 -14.87 -19.09 8.15
N LEU A 114 -14.45 -17.89 7.75
CA LEU A 114 -13.76 -16.93 8.61
C LEU A 114 -14.76 -16.11 9.44
N LYS A 115 -15.54 -16.77 10.29
CA LYS A 115 -16.28 -16.06 11.34
C LYS A 115 -15.27 -15.48 12.32
N ARG A 116 -15.15 -14.16 12.39
CA ARG A 116 -14.49 -13.51 13.53
C ARG A 116 -15.19 -14.02 14.78
N GLN A 117 -14.51 -14.79 15.63
CA GLN A 117 -15.00 -15.09 16.97
C GLN A 117 -15.12 -13.74 17.69
N GLN A 118 -16.34 -13.18 17.74
CA GLN A 118 -16.59 -11.89 18.38
C GLN A 118 -16.55 -11.98 19.91
N ASN A 119 -16.41 -13.19 20.48
CA ASN A 119 -16.52 -13.45 21.92
C ASN A 119 -15.32 -14.26 22.47
N ALA A 120 -14.10 -13.77 22.30
CA ALA A 120 -12.93 -14.32 22.99
C ALA A 120 -12.22 -13.23 23.78
N THR A 121 -12.81 -12.79 24.90
CA THR A 121 -12.09 -12.22 26.05
C THR A 121 -12.96 -12.43 27.30
N THR A 122 -12.45 -13.29 28.17
CA THR A 122 -12.80 -13.50 29.58
C THR A 122 -12.30 -12.33 30.42
#